data_AF-A0A2G1W6K8-F1
#
_entry.id   AF-A0A2G1W6K8-F1
#
_cell.length_a   1.000
_cell.length_b   1.000
_cell.length_c   1.000
_cell.angle_alpha   90.00
_cell.angle_beta   90.00
_cell.angle_gamma   90.00
#
_symmetry.space_group_name_H-M   'P 1'
#
loop_
_entity.id
_entity.type
_entity.pdbx_description
1 polymer ?
#
loop_
_entity_poly.entity_id
_entity_poly.type
_entity_poly.pdbx_seq_one_letter_code
_entity_poly.pdbx_strand_id
1 'polypeptide(L)'
;MEESLITKPTSPSPDASPRSVLGVDVGGANLKSVLINQQTEEATARESFFPMWKRPESLAEQLRSDWASLLADSQTDADWIDGIAVTMTGELADCFTDRQHGVTHIAEHVQSATKQFSRRAELAFYSTAGKFIGVDAVPSQVDALAASNWHALASLAANHVASDGILIDVGSTTTDIIPLQNGRVATDAKTDHQRLRDGSLVYVGCRRTPVCSLVNRLNIDGIDIPIMNEFFATIDDARLILRQQPESSEDLDSADGRPRDRQSAHRRLAKMVGWDANELSSEQADSLSQQIVASAQIQIDQSLQRWIERISGQADENITLLLSGHGQDLITRTSPCSTIDLRDRLTPEVSRSAPAFAVARLWLDTHREVR
;
A
#
# COMPACT_ATOMS: atom_id res chain seq x y z
N MET A 1 -24.91 4.49 8.83
CA MET A 1 -24.39 4.84 10.17
C MET A 1 -22.89 4.64 10.10
N GLU A 2 -22.15 5.73 10.11
CA GLU A 2 -20.69 5.77 10.02
C GLU A 2 -20.08 5.34 11.36
N GLU A 3 -19.67 4.08 11.47
CA GLU A 3 -18.78 3.67 12.55
C GLU A 3 -17.34 3.89 12.09
N SER A 4 -16.68 4.80 12.79
CA SER A 4 -15.24 5.02 12.72
C SER A 4 -14.51 3.69 13.01
N LEU A 5 -13.42 3.43 12.29
CA LEU A 5 -12.50 2.30 12.59
C LEU A 5 -11.76 2.49 13.93
N ILE A 6 -11.94 3.67 14.54
CA ILE A 6 -11.64 4.06 15.91
C ILE A 6 -12.98 4.01 16.65
N THR A 7 -13.19 3.00 17.50
CA THR A 7 -14.38 2.82 18.34
C THR A 7 -14.48 3.89 19.44
N LYS A 8 -15.65 4.03 20.06
CA LYS A 8 -15.87 4.95 21.20
C LYS A 8 -15.41 4.30 22.51
N PRO A 9 -14.82 5.08 23.44
CA PRO A 9 -14.14 4.53 24.61
C PRO A 9 -15.10 3.81 25.56
N THR A 10 -14.74 2.57 25.93
CA THR A 10 -15.19 1.95 27.17
C THR A 10 -14.43 2.56 28.34
N SER A 11 -15.13 2.88 29.42
CA SER A 11 -14.60 3.51 30.65
C SER A 11 -13.27 2.87 31.09
N PRO A 12 -12.18 3.65 31.21
CA PRO A 12 -10.87 3.08 31.55
C PRO A 12 -10.83 2.61 33.00
N SER A 13 -10.19 1.45 33.24
CA SER A 13 -9.72 1.07 34.56
C SER A 13 -8.61 2.04 34.99
N PRO A 14 -8.67 2.65 36.19
CA PRO A 14 -7.80 3.76 36.58
C PRO A 14 -6.31 3.41 36.83
N ASP A 15 -5.88 2.15 36.61
CA ASP A 15 -4.57 1.65 37.05
C ASP A 15 -3.75 0.92 35.96
N ALA A 16 -4.18 0.94 34.69
CA ALA A 16 -3.38 0.38 33.61
C ALA A 16 -2.56 1.49 32.95
N SER A 17 -1.22 1.36 32.94
CA SER A 17 -0.37 2.22 32.12
C SER A 17 -0.89 2.25 30.67
N PRO A 18 -0.90 3.41 29.99
CA PRO A 18 -1.29 3.47 28.60
C PRO A 18 -0.43 2.49 27.81
N ARG A 19 -1.08 1.69 26.96
CA ARG A 19 -0.44 0.60 26.23
C ARG A 19 -0.69 0.80 24.76
N SER A 20 0.33 0.53 23.95
CA SER A 20 0.24 0.74 22.51
C SER A 20 0.70 -0.47 21.74
N VAL A 21 0.25 -0.56 20.50
CA VAL A 21 0.70 -1.56 19.52
C VAL A 21 1.31 -0.84 18.34
N LEU A 22 2.47 -1.33 17.91
CA LEU A 22 3.18 -0.81 16.74
C LEU A 22 2.97 -1.76 15.56
N GLY A 23 2.24 -1.30 14.56
CA GLY A 23 2.13 -1.97 13.27
C GLY A 23 3.24 -1.53 12.33
N VAL A 24 3.85 -2.45 11.61
CA VAL A 24 4.97 -2.17 10.70
C VAL A 24 4.73 -2.88 9.38
N ASP A 25 4.78 -2.12 8.28
CA ASP A 25 4.82 -2.64 6.91
C ASP A 25 6.22 -2.38 6.32
N VAL A 26 6.99 -3.45 6.14
CA VAL A 26 8.34 -3.41 5.57
C VAL A 26 8.25 -3.61 4.06
N GLY A 27 8.17 -2.50 3.33
CA GLY A 27 8.14 -2.49 1.87
C GLY A 27 9.54 -2.45 1.24
N GLY A 28 9.57 -2.67 -0.08
CA GLY A 28 10.83 -2.64 -0.84
C GLY A 28 11.39 -1.24 -1.07
N ALA A 29 10.54 -0.21 -1.07
CA ALA A 29 10.92 1.19 -1.31
C ALA A 29 10.63 2.12 -0.13
N ASN A 30 9.69 1.76 0.74
CA ASN A 30 9.28 2.56 1.87
C ASN A 30 9.05 1.67 3.09
N LEU A 31 9.29 2.22 4.28
CA LEU A 31 8.90 1.63 5.55
C LEU A 31 7.74 2.44 6.10
N LYS A 32 6.74 1.74 6.64
CA LYS A 32 5.56 2.39 7.21
C LYS A 32 5.31 1.83 8.60
N SER A 33 5.13 2.71 9.58
CA SER A 33 4.89 2.35 10.96
C SER A 33 3.68 3.10 11.48
N VAL A 34 2.80 2.41 12.20
CA VAL A 34 1.62 3.01 12.82
C VAL A 34 1.55 2.58 14.28
N LEU A 35 1.50 3.56 15.17
CA LEU A 35 1.35 3.35 16.59
C LEU A 35 -0.10 3.58 16.98
N ILE A 36 -0.75 2.58 17.58
CA ILE A 36 -2.13 2.67 18.07
C ILE A 36 -2.12 2.67 19.59
N ASN A 37 -2.68 3.71 20.21
CA ASN A 37 -2.95 3.74 21.64
C ASN A 37 -4.18 2.86 21.94
N GLN A 38 -4.07 1.89 22.84
CA GLN A 38 -5.17 0.95 23.13
C GLN A 38 -6.34 1.60 23.89
N GLN A 39 -6.10 2.68 24.64
CA GLN A 39 -7.13 3.34 25.44
C GLN A 39 -7.88 4.41 24.65
N THR A 40 -7.17 5.22 23.86
CA THR A 40 -7.77 6.31 23.08
C THR A 40 -8.11 5.91 21.66
N GLU A 41 -7.51 4.80 21.18
CA GLU A 41 -7.55 4.34 19.78
C GLU A 41 -6.99 5.35 18.77
N GLU A 42 -6.31 6.39 19.25
CA GLU A 42 -5.55 7.31 18.41
C GLU A 42 -4.42 6.57 17.72
N ALA A 43 -4.26 6.86 16.43
CA ALA A 43 -3.24 6.27 15.58
C ALA A 43 -2.31 7.35 15.03
N THR A 44 -1.02 7.21 15.30
CA THR A 44 0.03 8.05 14.70
C THR A 44 0.79 7.23 13.68
N ALA A 45 1.03 7.78 12.49
CA ALA A 45 1.70 7.09 11.39
C ALA A 45 3.00 7.79 10.99
N ARG A 46 3.96 7.00 10.52
CA ARG A 46 5.20 7.48 9.92
C ARG A 46 5.54 6.65 8.70
N GLU A 47 5.91 7.34 7.62
CA GLU A 47 6.44 6.75 6.39
C GLU A 47 7.85 7.30 6.15
N SER A 48 8.77 6.43 5.73
CA SER A 48 10.12 6.82 5.33
C SER A 48 10.54 6.13 4.04
N PHE A 49 11.26 6.86 3.17
CA PHE A 49 11.84 6.27 1.97
C PHE A 49 13.04 5.40 2.33
N PHE A 50 12.97 4.13 1.96
CA PHE A 50 13.99 3.13 2.22
C PHE A 50 14.16 2.23 1.00
N PRO A 51 15.11 2.53 0.11
CA PRO A 51 15.39 1.68 -1.04
C PRO A 51 16.09 0.40 -0.57
N MET A 52 15.30 -0.63 -0.24
CA MET A 52 15.78 -1.92 0.28
C MET A 52 16.88 -2.51 -0.61
N TRP A 53 16.72 -2.39 -1.93
CA TRP A 53 17.67 -2.88 -2.93
C TRP A 53 19.05 -2.19 -2.90
N LYS A 54 19.18 -1.02 -2.26
CA LYS A 54 20.47 -0.28 -2.17
C LYS A 54 21.14 -0.42 -0.82
N ARG A 55 20.36 -0.48 0.27
CA ARG A 55 20.88 -0.39 1.65
C ARG A 55 20.23 -1.38 2.61
N PRO A 56 20.13 -2.68 2.28
CA PRO A 56 19.37 -3.65 3.08
C PRO A 56 19.91 -3.81 4.51
N GLU A 57 21.21 -3.63 4.72
CA GLU A 57 21.88 -3.72 6.04
C GLU A 57 21.49 -2.59 7.00
N SER A 58 20.99 -1.45 6.49
CA SER A 58 20.59 -0.31 7.30
C SER A 58 19.14 -0.40 7.79
N LEU A 59 18.42 -1.50 7.51
CA LEU A 59 16.99 -1.64 7.79
C LEU A 59 16.69 -1.48 9.29
N ALA A 60 17.44 -2.17 10.15
CA ALA A 60 17.21 -2.13 11.59
C ALA A 60 17.45 -0.72 12.18
N GLU A 61 18.47 -0.01 11.67
CA GLU A 61 18.75 1.36 12.10
C GLU A 61 17.65 2.33 11.66
N GLN A 62 17.21 2.23 10.40
CA GLN A 62 16.13 3.07 9.90
C GLN A 62 14.83 2.84 10.68
N LEU A 63 14.45 1.58 10.92
CA LEU A 63 13.27 1.24 11.72
C LEU A 63 13.33 1.86 13.12
N ARG A 64 14.46 1.72 13.82
CA ARG A 64 14.61 2.34 15.15
C ARG A 64 14.49 3.86 15.10
N SER A 65 15.08 4.51 14.09
CA SER A 65 14.98 5.96 13.92
C SER A 65 13.53 6.40 13.68
N ASP A 66 12.80 5.65 12.88
CA ASP A 66 11.41 5.92 12.58
C ASP A 66 10.52 5.72 13.80
N TRP A 67 10.71 4.61 14.53
CA TRP A 67 9.94 4.32 15.73
C TRP A 67 10.24 5.32 16.86
N ALA A 68 11.50 5.72 17.05
CA ALA A 68 11.86 6.74 18.04
C ALA A 68 11.21 8.10 17.73
N SER A 69 11.16 8.49 16.46
CA SER A 69 10.47 9.71 16.05
C SER A 69 8.96 9.60 16.26
N LEU A 70 8.39 8.43 15.93
CA LEU A 70 6.96 8.15 16.12
C LEU A 70 6.55 8.25 17.60
N LEU A 71 7.37 7.69 18.50
CA LEU A 71 7.17 7.80 19.95
C LEU A 71 7.25 9.24 20.46
N ALA A 72 8.17 10.04 19.90
CA ALA A 72 8.30 11.45 20.26
C ALA A 72 7.04 12.24 19.84
N ASP A 73 6.55 12.00 18.62
CA ASP A 73 5.35 12.64 18.08
C ASP A 73 4.09 12.24 18.87
N SER A 74 4.01 10.98 19.32
CA SER A 74 2.88 10.45 20.09
C SER A 74 3.02 10.57 21.62
N GLN A 75 4.12 11.16 22.11
CA GLN A 75 4.44 11.27 23.54
C GLN A 75 4.33 9.92 24.29
N THR A 76 4.79 8.84 23.66
CA THR A 76 4.69 7.47 24.17
C THR A 76 6.06 6.93 24.55
N ASP A 77 6.15 6.20 25.67
CA ASP A 77 7.38 5.51 26.05
C ASP A 77 7.51 4.16 25.31
N ALA A 78 8.73 3.76 24.94
CA ALA A 78 8.99 2.49 24.29
C ALA A 78 8.62 1.27 25.17
N ASP A 79 8.66 1.43 26.49
CA ASP A 79 8.26 0.39 27.45
C ASP A 79 6.72 0.24 27.56
N TRP A 80 5.96 1.15 26.96
CA TRP A 80 4.49 1.07 26.84
C TRP A 80 4.02 0.32 25.59
N ILE A 81 4.97 -0.14 24.76
CA ILE A 81 4.66 -0.96 23.58
C ILE A 81 4.50 -2.41 24.01
N ASP A 82 3.28 -2.93 23.88
CA ASP A 82 2.96 -4.32 24.23
C ASP A 82 3.24 -5.29 23.08
N GLY A 83 3.24 -4.81 21.84
CA GLY A 83 3.35 -5.64 20.66
C GLY A 83 3.84 -4.87 19.44
N ILE A 84 4.66 -5.53 18.64
CA ILE A 84 5.11 -5.11 17.31
C ILE A 84 4.59 -6.13 16.31
N ALA A 85 3.60 -5.71 15.52
CA ALA A 85 2.92 -6.51 14.52
C ALA A 85 3.46 -6.15 13.13
N VAL A 86 3.99 -7.14 12.41
CA VAL A 86 4.78 -6.87 11.20
C VAL A 86 4.17 -7.54 9.98
N THR A 87 4.04 -6.83 8.88
CA THR A 87 3.84 -7.37 7.53
C THR A 87 4.99 -6.92 6.64
N MET A 88 5.20 -7.62 5.52
CA MET A 88 6.24 -7.27 4.57
C MET A 88 5.78 -7.41 3.11
N THR A 89 6.41 -6.59 2.26
CA THR A 89 6.37 -6.65 0.79
C THR A 89 7.74 -6.40 0.15
N GLY A 90 8.77 -6.13 0.96
CA GLY A 90 10.13 -5.86 0.50
C GLY A 90 10.98 -7.09 0.24
N GLU A 91 10.48 -8.30 0.50
CA GLU A 91 11.26 -9.55 0.42
C GLU A 91 11.70 -9.93 -1.00
N LEU A 92 11.13 -9.28 -2.02
CA LEU A 92 11.50 -9.45 -3.43
C LEU A 92 12.42 -8.32 -3.95
N ALA A 93 12.98 -7.48 -3.08
CA ALA A 93 13.93 -6.46 -3.50
C ALA A 93 15.15 -7.10 -4.20
N ASP A 94 15.66 -6.43 -5.25
CA ASP A 94 16.72 -6.94 -6.15
C ASP A 94 18.02 -7.39 -5.44
N CYS A 95 18.25 -6.93 -4.22
CA CYS A 95 19.41 -7.33 -3.42
C CYS A 95 19.32 -8.77 -2.88
N PHE A 96 18.13 -9.37 -2.87
CA PHE A 96 17.90 -10.71 -2.36
C PHE A 96 17.97 -11.75 -3.48
N THR A 97 18.67 -12.84 -3.22
CA THR A 97 18.86 -13.96 -4.17
C THR A 97 17.59 -14.74 -4.42
N ASP A 98 16.73 -14.82 -3.40
CA ASP A 98 15.43 -15.46 -3.44
C ASP A 98 14.55 -14.91 -2.31
N ARG A 99 13.29 -15.35 -2.30
CA ARG A 99 12.30 -14.97 -1.29
C ARG A 99 12.69 -15.41 0.13
N GLN A 100 13.33 -16.57 0.28
CA GLN A 100 13.76 -17.07 1.59
C GLN A 100 14.77 -16.11 2.21
N HIS A 101 15.76 -15.68 1.43
CA HIS A 101 16.73 -14.68 1.82
C HIS A 101 16.03 -13.38 2.22
N GLY A 102 15.18 -12.80 1.38
CA GLY A 102 14.52 -11.54 1.69
C GLY A 102 13.64 -11.57 2.95
N VAL A 103 12.81 -12.60 3.11
CA VAL A 103 11.94 -12.76 4.29
C VAL A 103 12.77 -12.93 5.55
N THR A 104 13.81 -13.77 5.51
CA THR A 104 14.69 -14.02 6.66
C THR A 104 15.44 -12.75 7.04
N HIS A 105 16.02 -12.04 6.06
CA HIS A 105 16.74 -10.79 6.26
C HIS A 105 15.88 -9.73 6.94
N ILE A 106 14.66 -9.51 6.42
CA ILE A 106 13.71 -8.57 7.01
C ILE A 106 13.38 -8.97 8.45
N ALA A 107 13.05 -10.26 8.69
CA ALA A 107 12.68 -10.72 10.02
C ALA A 107 13.81 -10.56 11.04
N GLU A 108 15.06 -10.85 10.67
CA GLU A 108 16.24 -10.67 11.51
C GLU A 108 16.49 -9.20 11.86
N HIS A 109 16.39 -8.31 10.87
CA HIS A 109 16.59 -6.87 11.10
C HIS A 109 15.48 -6.26 11.94
N VAL A 110 14.23 -6.67 11.72
CA VAL A 110 13.11 -6.25 12.56
C VAL A 110 13.30 -6.78 13.99
N GLN A 111 13.70 -8.04 14.17
CA GLN A 111 14.00 -8.60 15.49
C GLN A 111 15.12 -7.82 16.21
N SER A 112 16.18 -7.47 15.48
CA SER A 112 17.29 -6.65 16.00
C SER A 112 16.81 -5.26 16.43
N ALA A 113 16.01 -4.60 15.58
CA ALA A 113 15.40 -3.31 15.89
C ALA A 113 14.51 -3.40 17.14
N THR A 114 13.64 -4.41 17.23
CA THR A 114 12.75 -4.62 18.37
C THR A 114 13.52 -4.79 19.67
N LYS A 115 14.52 -5.68 19.71
CA LYS A 115 15.33 -5.97 20.92
C LYS A 115 16.04 -4.72 21.46
N GLN A 116 16.47 -3.83 20.57
CA GLN A 116 17.13 -2.57 20.94
C GLN A 116 16.14 -1.46 21.28
N PHE A 117 14.90 -1.55 20.78
CA PHE A 117 13.88 -0.52 20.94
C PHE A 117 13.04 -0.69 22.20
N SER A 118 12.56 -1.91 22.50
CA SER A 118 11.72 -2.20 23.66
C SER A 118 12.14 -3.51 24.31
N ARG A 119 12.18 -3.53 25.65
CA ARG A 119 12.50 -4.76 26.41
C ARG A 119 11.30 -5.68 26.61
N ARG A 120 10.09 -5.17 26.37
CA ARG A 120 8.83 -5.83 26.73
C ARG A 120 8.02 -6.25 25.51
N ALA A 121 8.12 -5.50 24.41
CA ALA A 121 7.24 -5.70 23.26
C ALA A 121 7.36 -7.11 22.67
N GLU A 122 6.23 -7.78 22.50
CA GLU A 122 6.18 -9.05 21.76
C GLU A 122 6.28 -8.76 20.25
N LEU A 123 7.09 -9.53 19.52
CA LEU A 123 7.23 -9.42 18.07
C LEU A 123 6.54 -10.58 17.39
N ALA A 124 5.66 -10.30 16.43
CA ALA A 124 5.16 -11.32 15.52
C ALA A 124 4.93 -10.78 14.11
N PHE A 125 4.99 -11.70 13.15
CA PHE A 125 4.81 -11.45 11.74
C PHE A 125 3.46 -11.98 11.30
N TYR A 126 2.69 -11.13 10.62
CA TYR A 126 1.41 -11.47 10.05
C TYR A 126 1.60 -12.31 8.79
N SER A 127 0.77 -13.33 8.62
CA SER A 127 0.81 -14.23 7.47
C SER A 127 -0.49 -14.17 6.68
N THR A 128 -0.43 -14.54 5.39
CA THR A 128 -1.59 -14.74 4.50
C THR A 128 -2.52 -15.88 4.95
N ALA A 129 -2.21 -16.58 6.04
CA ALA A 129 -3.13 -17.48 6.74
C ALA A 129 -4.01 -16.77 7.78
N GLY A 130 -3.91 -15.44 7.90
CA GLY A 130 -4.65 -14.64 8.88
C GLY A 130 -4.15 -14.81 10.32
N LYS A 131 -2.89 -15.19 10.50
CA LYS A 131 -2.29 -15.46 11.83
C LYS A 131 -0.98 -14.73 12.02
N PHE A 132 -0.69 -14.40 13.27
CA PHE A 132 0.62 -13.95 13.71
C PHE A 132 1.52 -15.14 14.05
N ILE A 133 2.75 -15.10 13.58
CA ILE A 133 3.77 -16.10 13.88
C ILE A 133 5.02 -15.45 14.46
N GLY A 134 5.64 -16.12 15.42
CA GLY A 134 6.89 -15.68 16.02
C GLY A 134 8.06 -15.78 15.04
N VAL A 135 9.10 -15.00 15.31
CA VAL A 135 10.34 -14.96 14.51
C VAL A 135 10.97 -16.34 14.27
N ASP A 136 10.90 -17.26 15.25
CA ASP A 136 11.49 -18.60 15.13
C ASP A 136 10.79 -19.47 14.08
N ALA A 137 9.53 -19.16 13.75
CA ALA A 137 8.76 -19.90 12.74
C ALA A 137 9.00 -19.39 11.31
N VAL A 138 9.61 -18.22 11.15
CA VAL A 138 9.81 -17.53 9.85
C VAL A 138 10.44 -18.45 8.79
N PRO A 139 11.52 -19.22 9.06
CA PRO A 139 12.16 -20.04 8.02
C PRO A 139 11.23 -21.12 7.43
N SER A 140 10.21 -21.53 8.18
CA SER A 140 9.25 -22.56 7.75
C SER A 140 7.97 -22.00 7.12
N GLN A 141 7.80 -20.67 7.12
CA GLN A 141 6.56 -19.99 6.74
C GLN A 141 6.79 -18.90 5.68
N VAL A 142 7.90 -18.96 4.95
CA VAL A 142 8.33 -17.90 4.01
C VAL A 142 7.26 -17.52 3.01
N ASP A 143 6.62 -18.48 2.34
CA ASP A 143 5.58 -18.18 1.36
C ASP A 143 4.31 -17.57 1.99
N ALA A 144 4.05 -17.84 3.27
CA ALA A 144 2.90 -17.26 3.97
C ALA A 144 3.18 -15.85 4.50
N LEU A 145 4.45 -15.49 4.72
CA LEU A 145 4.87 -14.16 5.18
C LEU A 145 5.16 -13.19 4.04
N ALA A 146 5.57 -13.71 2.89
CA ALA A 146 5.84 -12.91 1.71
C ALA A 146 4.56 -12.21 1.23
N ALA A 147 4.69 -10.93 0.90
CA ALA A 147 3.62 -10.07 0.42
C ALA A 147 2.32 -10.17 1.24
N SER A 148 2.37 -10.13 2.58
CA SER A 148 1.17 -10.33 3.41
C SER A 148 0.33 -9.06 3.66
N ASN A 149 0.76 -7.90 3.16
CA ASN A 149 0.21 -6.59 3.49
C ASN A 149 -1.24 -6.40 2.97
N TRP A 150 -1.51 -6.83 1.74
CA TRP A 150 -2.85 -6.79 1.14
C TRP A 150 -3.83 -7.67 1.93
N HIS A 151 -3.37 -8.82 2.41
CA HIS A 151 -4.20 -9.75 3.18
C HIS A 151 -4.56 -9.15 4.54
N ALA A 152 -3.62 -8.45 5.19
CA ALA A 152 -3.89 -7.76 6.45
C ALA A 152 -4.98 -6.69 6.27
N LEU A 153 -4.83 -5.82 5.27
CA LEU A 153 -5.82 -4.76 4.99
C LEU A 153 -7.19 -5.34 4.61
N ALA A 154 -7.22 -6.36 3.75
CA ALA A 154 -8.44 -7.04 3.36
C ALA A 154 -9.14 -7.72 4.54
N SER A 155 -8.38 -8.37 5.43
CA SER A 155 -8.92 -9.00 6.63
C SER A 155 -9.49 -7.99 7.61
N LEU A 156 -8.81 -6.86 7.82
CA LEU A 156 -9.33 -5.77 8.65
C LEU A 156 -10.65 -5.23 8.07
N ALA A 157 -10.67 -4.95 6.76
CA ALA A 157 -11.82 -4.41 6.07
C ALA A 157 -13.03 -5.37 6.14
N ALA A 158 -12.79 -6.66 5.95
CA ALA A 158 -13.81 -7.70 6.04
C ALA A 158 -14.41 -7.84 7.46
N ASN A 159 -13.56 -7.72 8.48
CA ASN A 159 -13.97 -7.90 9.88
C ASN A 159 -14.70 -6.68 10.45
N HIS A 160 -14.30 -5.47 10.07
CA HIS A 160 -14.72 -4.23 10.75
C HIS A 160 -15.46 -3.22 9.88
N VAL A 161 -15.46 -3.37 8.55
CA VAL A 161 -16.06 -2.38 7.65
C VAL A 161 -17.25 -2.96 6.90
N ALA A 162 -17.04 -4.03 6.13
CA ALA A 162 -18.10 -4.70 5.39
C ALA A 162 -17.75 -6.18 5.22
N SER A 163 -18.68 -7.06 5.60
CA SER A 163 -18.49 -8.51 5.52
C SER A 163 -18.37 -9.03 4.08
N ASP A 164 -19.00 -8.35 3.14
CA ASP A 164 -19.10 -8.73 1.74
C ASP A 164 -18.81 -7.52 0.85
N GLY A 165 -18.03 -7.71 -0.19
CA GLY A 165 -17.64 -6.63 -1.09
C GLY A 165 -16.34 -6.89 -1.82
N ILE A 166 -15.71 -5.82 -2.32
CA ILE A 166 -14.39 -5.87 -2.94
C ILE A 166 -13.56 -4.73 -2.37
N LEU A 167 -12.44 -5.04 -1.72
CA LEU A 167 -11.44 -4.05 -1.35
C LEU A 167 -10.61 -3.69 -2.58
N ILE A 168 -10.45 -2.39 -2.84
CA ILE A 168 -9.57 -1.86 -3.87
C ILE A 168 -8.55 -0.94 -3.21
N ASP A 169 -7.28 -1.34 -3.19
CA ASP A 169 -6.19 -0.53 -2.65
C ASP A 169 -5.26 -0.09 -3.78
N VAL A 170 -5.28 1.22 -4.12
CA VAL A 170 -4.41 1.76 -5.18
C VAL A 170 -3.17 2.39 -4.56
N GLY A 171 -2.08 1.63 -4.60
CA GLY A 171 -0.76 2.06 -4.17
C GLY A 171 0.02 2.81 -5.24
N SER A 172 1.29 3.07 -4.96
CA SER A 172 2.19 3.76 -5.90
C SER A 172 2.61 2.88 -7.07
N THR A 173 2.69 1.57 -6.87
CA THR A 173 3.17 0.58 -7.86
C THR A 173 2.08 -0.37 -8.34
N THR A 174 1.14 -0.72 -7.47
CA THR A 174 0.15 -1.78 -7.69
C THR A 174 -1.25 -1.34 -7.28
N THR A 175 -2.25 -2.06 -7.78
CA THR A 175 -3.63 -2.00 -7.35
C THR A 175 -4.07 -3.40 -6.90
N ASP A 176 -4.46 -3.52 -5.64
CA ASP A 176 -5.00 -4.76 -5.09
C ASP A 176 -6.52 -4.75 -5.22
N ILE A 177 -7.12 -5.83 -5.76
CA ILE A 177 -8.57 -5.97 -5.94
C ILE A 177 -9.00 -7.26 -5.24
N ILE A 178 -9.37 -7.17 -3.97
CA ILE A 178 -9.52 -8.32 -3.09
C ILE A 178 -11.01 -8.58 -2.81
N PRO A 179 -11.55 -9.72 -3.25
CA PRO A 179 -12.93 -10.10 -2.94
C PRO A 179 -13.08 -10.40 -1.44
N LEU A 180 -14.18 -9.94 -0.84
CA LEU A 180 -14.55 -10.18 0.54
C LEU A 180 -15.90 -10.89 0.60
N GLN A 181 -16.03 -11.92 1.42
CA GLN A 181 -17.28 -12.65 1.61
C GLN A 181 -17.37 -13.21 3.03
N ASN A 182 -18.53 -13.07 3.67
CA ASN A 182 -18.81 -13.55 5.03
C ASN A 182 -17.74 -13.13 6.07
N GLY A 183 -17.26 -11.89 5.97
CA GLY A 183 -16.24 -11.33 6.87
C GLY A 183 -14.85 -11.92 6.67
N ARG A 184 -14.54 -12.45 5.48
CA ARG A 184 -13.23 -13.04 5.17
C ARG A 184 -12.77 -12.67 3.77
N VAL A 185 -11.46 -12.78 3.55
CA VAL A 185 -10.86 -12.75 2.21
C VAL A 185 -11.38 -13.94 1.40
N ALA A 186 -11.93 -13.67 0.22
CA ALA A 186 -12.61 -14.64 -0.63
C ALA A 186 -11.81 -15.01 -1.90
N THR A 187 -10.50 -15.23 -1.74
CA THR A 187 -9.63 -15.80 -2.78
C THR A 187 -8.69 -16.85 -2.19
N ASP A 188 -8.37 -17.87 -2.99
CA ASP A 188 -7.36 -18.88 -2.68
C ASP A 188 -5.93 -18.43 -3.06
N ALA A 189 -5.79 -17.27 -3.71
CA ALA A 189 -4.48 -16.75 -4.10
C ALA A 189 -3.70 -16.29 -2.86
N LYS A 190 -2.49 -16.85 -2.69
CA LYS A 190 -1.60 -16.56 -1.56
C LYS A 190 -0.29 -15.91 -1.98
N THR A 191 0.04 -16.00 -3.26
CA THR A 191 1.29 -15.48 -3.84
C THR A 191 0.99 -14.48 -4.94
N ASP A 192 1.88 -13.54 -5.18
CA ASP A 192 1.69 -12.55 -6.26
C ASP A 192 1.47 -13.19 -7.63
N HIS A 193 2.12 -14.32 -7.94
CA HIS A 193 1.87 -15.05 -9.18
C HIS A 193 0.41 -15.53 -9.28
N GLN A 194 -0.15 -16.07 -8.20
CA GLN A 194 -1.56 -16.49 -8.17
C GLN A 194 -2.50 -15.28 -8.28
N ARG A 195 -2.14 -14.17 -7.62
CA ARG A 195 -2.92 -12.92 -7.61
C ARG A 195 -2.92 -12.20 -8.96
N LEU A 196 -1.79 -12.21 -9.67
CA LEU A 196 -1.70 -11.76 -11.06
C LEU A 196 -2.57 -12.62 -11.97
N ARG A 197 -2.57 -13.94 -11.75
CA ARG A 197 -3.36 -14.89 -12.55
C ARG A 197 -4.86 -14.72 -12.34
N ASP A 198 -5.31 -14.57 -11.09
CA ASP A 198 -6.74 -14.43 -10.79
C ASP A 198 -7.26 -12.99 -10.98
N GLY A 199 -6.36 -11.99 -11.01
CA GLY A 199 -6.69 -10.58 -11.19
C GLY A 199 -6.91 -9.84 -9.88
N SER A 200 -6.57 -10.41 -8.72
CA SER A 200 -6.57 -9.72 -7.43
C SER A 200 -5.34 -8.84 -7.19
N LEU A 201 -4.34 -8.93 -8.08
CA LEU A 201 -3.23 -8.00 -8.18
C LEU A 201 -3.16 -7.46 -9.61
N VAL A 202 -3.30 -6.15 -9.77
CA VAL A 202 -3.03 -5.43 -11.02
C VAL A 202 -1.73 -4.66 -10.83
N TYR A 203 -0.74 -4.89 -11.70
CA TYR A 203 0.58 -4.25 -11.59
C TYR A 203 0.58 -2.82 -12.18
N VAL A 204 -0.43 -2.05 -11.77
CA VAL A 204 -0.65 -0.64 -12.12
C VAL A 204 -0.90 0.09 -10.81
N GLY A 205 0.01 0.98 -10.45
CA GLY A 205 -0.18 1.93 -9.36
C GLY A 205 -0.22 3.35 -9.89
N CYS A 206 -0.44 4.31 -8.99
CA CYS A 206 -0.69 5.68 -9.39
C CYS A 206 0.56 6.56 -9.51
N ARG A 207 1.77 6.04 -9.23
CA ARG A 207 3.01 6.83 -9.32
C ARG A 207 4.10 6.18 -10.16
N ARG A 208 4.47 4.93 -9.86
CA ARG A 208 5.70 4.30 -10.36
C ARG A 208 5.52 3.58 -11.69
N THR A 209 4.29 3.35 -12.14
CA THR A 209 3.98 2.60 -13.36
C THR A 209 4.59 3.29 -14.59
N PRO A 210 5.56 2.67 -15.29
CA PRO A 210 6.16 3.24 -16.50
C PRO A 210 5.12 3.47 -17.59
N VAL A 211 5.18 4.61 -18.30
CA VAL A 211 4.26 4.89 -19.41
C VAL A 211 4.33 3.79 -20.47
N CYS A 212 5.52 3.31 -20.79
CA CYS A 212 5.73 2.24 -21.77
C CYS A 212 5.20 0.85 -21.36
N SER A 213 4.79 0.68 -20.09
CA SER A 213 4.07 -0.52 -19.64
C SER A 213 2.55 -0.38 -19.79
N LEU A 214 2.03 0.85 -19.87
CA LEU A 214 0.60 1.14 -19.96
C LEU A 214 0.12 1.26 -21.39
N VAL A 215 0.93 1.86 -22.26
CA VAL A 215 0.59 2.12 -23.66
C VAL A 215 1.76 1.75 -24.54
N ASN A 216 1.49 1.27 -25.75
CA ASN A 216 2.52 1.05 -26.78
C ASN A 216 2.41 2.05 -27.94
N ARG A 217 1.32 2.80 -27.98
CA ARG A 217 1.00 3.80 -29.01
C ARG A 217 0.20 4.95 -28.38
N LEU A 218 0.34 6.14 -28.94
CA LEU A 218 -0.38 7.33 -28.55
C LEU A 218 -0.87 8.08 -29.79
N ASN A 219 -2.05 8.69 -29.69
CA ASN A 219 -2.61 9.54 -30.73
C ASN A 219 -2.19 11.00 -30.52
N ILE A 220 -1.52 11.58 -31.51
CA ILE A 220 -1.14 13.00 -31.56
C ILE A 220 -1.71 13.61 -32.83
N ASP A 221 -2.56 14.63 -32.69
CA ASP A 221 -3.20 15.33 -33.81
C ASP A 221 -3.90 14.40 -34.81
N GLY A 222 -4.55 13.34 -34.29
CA GLY A 222 -5.23 12.32 -35.08
C GLY A 222 -4.33 11.23 -35.65
N ILE A 223 -3.01 11.33 -35.49
CA ILE A 223 -2.03 10.34 -35.95
C ILE A 223 -1.63 9.43 -34.80
N ASP A 224 -1.84 8.14 -34.97
CA ASP A 224 -1.45 7.12 -34.01
C ASP A 224 0.02 6.71 -34.24
N ILE A 225 0.89 6.94 -33.24
CA ILE A 225 2.33 6.70 -33.33
C ILE A 225 2.81 5.72 -32.24
N PRO A 226 3.83 4.90 -32.51
CA PRO A 226 4.47 4.12 -31.46
C PRO A 226 5.22 5.04 -30.50
N ILE A 227 5.30 4.65 -29.22
CA ILE A 227 6.10 5.35 -28.21
C ILE A 227 7.49 4.70 -28.07
N MET A 228 8.41 5.41 -27.42
CA MET A 228 9.70 4.86 -26.99
C MET A 228 9.52 3.88 -25.82
N ASN A 229 10.12 2.70 -25.90
CA ASN A 229 10.08 1.68 -24.85
C ASN A 229 11.17 1.87 -23.78
N GLU A 230 11.39 3.12 -23.38
CA GLU A 230 12.39 3.51 -22.38
C GLU A 230 11.70 4.02 -21.11
N PHE A 231 12.39 3.93 -19.97
CA PHE A 231 11.88 4.46 -18.70
C PHE A 231 12.08 5.99 -18.62
N PHE A 232 11.42 6.74 -19.49
CA PHE A 232 11.48 8.20 -19.48
C PHE A 232 10.43 8.84 -18.59
N ALA A 233 9.22 8.28 -18.53
CA ALA A 233 8.10 8.83 -17.79
C ALA A 233 7.29 7.74 -17.09
N THR A 234 6.58 8.13 -16.03
CA THR A 234 5.59 7.29 -15.34
C THR A 234 4.20 7.89 -15.43
N ILE A 235 3.19 7.14 -14.98
CA ILE A 235 1.82 7.67 -14.85
C ILE A 235 1.73 8.90 -13.93
N ASP A 236 2.66 9.06 -12.98
CA ASP A 236 2.70 10.26 -12.13
C ASP A 236 2.91 11.53 -12.96
N ASP A 237 3.72 11.45 -14.02
CA ASP A 237 3.97 12.58 -14.93
C ASP A 237 2.69 13.01 -15.65
N ALA A 238 1.92 12.04 -16.15
CA ALA A 238 0.63 12.29 -16.78
C ALA A 238 -0.35 12.94 -15.78
N ARG A 239 -0.43 12.40 -14.56
CA ARG A 239 -1.30 12.93 -13.49
C ARG A 239 -0.90 14.33 -13.02
N LEU A 240 0.41 14.65 -13.01
CA LEU A 240 0.90 16.00 -12.71
C LEU A 240 0.50 16.98 -13.82
N ILE A 241 0.71 16.63 -15.09
CA ILE A 241 0.34 17.47 -16.24
C ILE A 241 -1.15 17.81 -16.18
N LEU A 242 -2.00 16.81 -15.93
CA LEU A 242 -3.44 16.96 -15.73
C LEU A 242 -3.85 17.65 -14.42
N ARG A 243 -2.89 18.03 -13.57
CA ARG A 243 -3.12 18.67 -12.26
C ARG A 243 -3.99 17.83 -11.32
N GLN A 244 -3.99 16.52 -11.51
CA GLN A 244 -4.71 15.57 -10.65
C GLN A 244 -3.96 15.32 -9.34
N GLN A 245 -2.68 15.69 -9.27
CA GLN A 245 -1.82 15.52 -8.10
C GLN A 245 -1.06 16.82 -7.78
N PRO A 246 -0.77 17.10 -6.49
CA PRO A 246 0.04 18.25 -6.12
C PRO A 246 1.48 18.07 -6.59
N GLU A 247 2.15 19.17 -6.92
CA GLU A 247 3.59 19.21 -7.24
C GLU A 247 4.44 19.14 -5.95
N SER A 248 5.64 18.58 -6.04
CA SER A 248 6.62 18.58 -4.95
C SER A 248 8.03 18.71 -5.51
N SER A 249 8.65 19.89 -5.38
CA SER A 249 9.98 20.14 -5.94
C SER A 249 11.10 19.43 -5.17
N GLU A 250 10.85 19.07 -3.91
CA GLU A 250 11.75 18.32 -3.03
C GLU A 250 11.77 16.81 -3.37
N ASP A 251 10.69 16.32 -4.01
CA ASP A 251 10.62 14.92 -4.43
C ASP A 251 11.38 14.74 -5.75
N LEU A 252 12.54 14.09 -5.64
CA LEU A 252 13.46 13.81 -6.75
C LEU A 252 13.40 12.34 -7.22
N ASP A 253 12.42 11.55 -6.78
CA ASP A 253 12.28 10.13 -7.14
C ASP A 253 11.57 9.91 -8.49
N SER A 254 11.77 10.84 -9.43
CA SER A 254 11.27 10.71 -10.80
C SER A 254 12.22 9.88 -11.67
N ALA A 255 11.75 9.44 -12.84
CA ALA A 255 12.51 8.57 -13.74
C ALA A 255 13.89 9.12 -14.15
N ASP A 256 14.05 10.45 -14.18
CA ASP A 256 15.32 11.12 -14.52
C ASP A 256 15.97 11.84 -13.32
N GLY A 257 15.50 11.58 -12.10
CA GLY A 257 16.01 12.19 -10.87
C GLY A 257 15.74 13.70 -10.74
N ARG A 258 14.83 14.24 -11.56
CA ARG A 258 14.42 15.66 -11.52
C ARG A 258 13.20 15.85 -10.62
N PRO A 259 12.91 17.10 -10.23
CA PRO A 259 11.75 17.39 -9.39
C PRO A 259 10.43 16.80 -9.90
N ARG A 260 9.56 16.43 -8.96
CA ARG A 260 8.17 16.03 -9.20
C ARG A 260 7.28 17.27 -9.40
N ASP A 261 7.57 17.99 -10.48
CA ASP A 261 6.81 19.16 -10.92
C ASP A 261 6.32 18.98 -12.37
N ARG A 262 5.37 19.82 -12.78
CA ARG A 262 4.75 19.74 -14.11
C ARG A 262 5.75 20.02 -15.23
N GLN A 263 6.69 20.94 -15.01
CA GLN A 263 7.67 21.30 -16.03
C GLN A 263 8.59 20.11 -16.35
N SER A 264 9.05 19.40 -15.33
CA SER A 264 9.91 18.23 -15.45
C SER A 264 9.12 17.03 -16.00
N ALA A 265 7.87 16.84 -15.55
CA ALA A 265 6.97 15.84 -16.10
C ALA A 265 6.73 16.02 -17.61
N HIS A 266 6.50 17.26 -18.05
CA HIS A 266 6.34 17.59 -19.47
C HIS A 266 7.57 17.22 -20.30
N ARG A 267 8.79 17.47 -19.78
CA ARG A 267 10.04 17.07 -20.44
C ARG A 267 10.17 15.56 -20.55
N ARG A 268 9.83 14.83 -19.50
CA ARG A 268 9.83 13.37 -19.48
C ARG A 268 8.82 12.80 -20.47
N LEU A 269 7.61 13.34 -20.53
CA LEU A 269 6.56 12.89 -21.43
C LEU A 269 6.90 13.15 -22.91
N ALA A 270 7.51 14.28 -23.26
CA ALA A 270 7.93 14.57 -24.63
C ALA A 270 8.90 13.51 -25.18
N LYS A 271 9.82 13.00 -24.35
CA LYS A 271 10.75 11.93 -24.73
C LYS A 271 10.03 10.64 -25.10
N MET A 272 8.86 10.35 -24.50
CA MET A 272 8.09 9.14 -24.84
C MET A 272 7.69 9.10 -26.32
N VAL A 273 7.58 10.25 -26.98
CA VAL A 273 7.18 10.38 -28.39
C VAL A 273 8.34 10.86 -29.28
N GLY A 274 9.57 10.81 -28.75
CA GLY A 274 10.78 11.20 -29.48
C GLY A 274 10.96 12.69 -29.69
N TRP A 275 10.31 13.51 -28.87
CA TRP A 275 10.39 14.96 -28.92
C TRP A 275 11.13 15.54 -27.73
N ASP A 276 11.66 16.74 -27.94
CA ASP A 276 12.07 17.62 -26.87
C ASP A 276 10.87 18.42 -26.33
N ALA A 277 11.02 18.97 -25.13
CA ALA A 277 9.93 19.62 -24.42
C ALA A 277 9.40 20.90 -25.09
N ASN A 278 10.17 21.51 -25.98
CA ASN A 278 9.76 22.67 -26.78
C ASN A 278 8.97 22.29 -28.05
N GLU A 279 8.95 21.01 -28.42
CA GLU A 279 8.20 20.49 -29.57
C GLU A 279 6.80 20.00 -29.17
N LEU A 280 6.64 19.55 -27.91
CA LEU A 280 5.34 19.15 -27.37
C LEU A 280 4.57 20.38 -26.85
N SER A 281 3.39 20.65 -27.40
CA SER A 281 2.51 21.71 -26.88
C SER A 281 1.83 21.28 -25.58
N SER A 282 1.34 22.23 -24.79
CA SER A 282 0.60 21.93 -23.56
C SER A 282 -0.71 21.16 -23.84
N GLU A 283 -1.42 21.48 -24.92
CA GLU A 283 -2.64 20.78 -25.33
C GLU A 283 -2.34 19.34 -25.75
N GLN A 284 -1.24 19.13 -26.48
CA GLN A 284 -0.77 17.78 -26.82
C GLN A 284 -0.38 17.01 -25.57
N ALA A 285 0.36 17.63 -24.64
CA ALA A 285 0.74 17.00 -23.38
C ALA A 285 -0.48 16.59 -22.53
N ASP A 286 -1.52 17.43 -22.45
CA ASP A 286 -2.78 17.10 -21.78
C ASP A 286 -3.48 15.91 -22.46
N SER A 287 -3.60 15.93 -23.79
CA SER A 287 -4.21 14.83 -24.56
C SER A 287 -3.46 13.50 -24.38
N LEU A 288 -2.12 13.53 -24.46
CA LEU A 288 -1.29 12.34 -24.23
C LEU A 288 -1.45 11.81 -22.79
N SER A 289 -1.47 12.72 -21.82
CA SER A 289 -1.63 12.37 -20.41
C SER A 289 -2.99 11.72 -20.14
N GLN A 290 -4.07 12.22 -20.77
CA GLN A 290 -5.41 11.61 -20.67
C GLN A 290 -5.42 10.18 -21.21
N GLN A 291 -4.78 9.92 -22.36
CA GLN A 291 -4.68 8.58 -22.93
C GLN A 291 -3.94 7.60 -22.01
N ILE A 292 -2.85 8.05 -21.38
CA ILE A 292 -2.06 7.24 -20.45
C ILE A 292 -2.87 6.89 -19.21
N VAL A 293 -3.51 7.88 -18.58
CA VAL A 293 -4.35 7.66 -17.39
C VAL A 293 -5.54 6.77 -17.73
N ALA A 294 -6.19 6.97 -18.88
CA ALA A 294 -7.29 6.12 -19.33
C ALA A 294 -6.87 4.66 -19.52
N SER A 295 -5.66 4.40 -20.05
CA SER A 295 -5.15 3.02 -20.17
C SER A 295 -5.00 2.34 -18.80
N ALA A 296 -4.49 3.05 -17.80
CA ALA A 296 -4.39 2.54 -16.44
C ALA A 296 -5.77 2.23 -15.83
N GLN A 297 -6.72 3.16 -15.99
CA GLN A 297 -8.10 3.00 -15.54
C GLN A 297 -8.75 1.76 -16.18
N ILE A 298 -8.60 1.58 -17.50
CA ILE A 298 -9.12 0.40 -18.22
C ILE A 298 -8.57 -0.91 -17.64
N GLN A 299 -7.27 -0.99 -17.36
CA GLN A 299 -6.67 -2.22 -16.82
C GLN A 299 -7.19 -2.57 -15.41
N ILE A 300 -7.37 -1.55 -14.56
CA ILE A 300 -7.94 -1.71 -13.21
C ILE A 300 -9.41 -2.13 -13.33
N ASP A 301 -10.21 -1.40 -14.11
CA ASP A 301 -11.64 -1.64 -14.26
C ASP A 301 -11.95 -3.01 -14.89
N GLN A 302 -11.11 -3.50 -15.81
CA GLN A 302 -11.22 -4.86 -16.35
C GLN A 302 -11.04 -5.94 -15.27
N SER A 303 -10.11 -5.74 -14.34
CA SER A 303 -9.89 -6.70 -13.25
C SER A 303 -10.99 -6.62 -12.21
N LEU A 304 -11.47 -5.41 -11.89
CA LEU A 304 -12.65 -5.20 -11.05
C LEU A 304 -13.89 -5.89 -11.64
N GLN A 305 -14.17 -5.68 -12.93
CA GLN A 305 -15.30 -6.30 -13.62
C GLN A 305 -15.28 -7.83 -13.53
N ARG A 306 -14.11 -8.45 -13.72
CA ARG A 306 -13.96 -9.90 -13.58
C ARG A 306 -14.32 -10.39 -12.17
N TRP A 307 -13.99 -9.62 -11.13
CA TRP A 307 -14.36 -9.98 -9.75
C TRP A 307 -15.84 -9.77 -9.47
N ILE A 308 -16.41 -8.68 -9.95
CA ILE A 308 -17.86 -8.41 -9.88
C ILE A 308 -18.64 -9.59 -10.50
N GLU A 309 -18.28 -10.01 -11.70
CA GLU A 309 -18.92 -11.12 -12.41
C GLU A 309 -18.80 -12.45 -11.63
N ARG A 310 -17.65 -12.71 -11.00
CA ARG A 310 -17.43 -13.93 -10.21
C ARG A 310 -18.23 -13.98 -8.92
N ILE A 311 -18.40 -12.85 -8.24
CA ILE A 311 -19.03 -12.79 -6.90
C ILE A 311 -20.54 -12.64 -7.00
N SER A 312 -21.04 -11.77 -7.88
CA SER A 312 -22.47 -11.43 -7.95
C SER A 312 -23.20 -12.00 -9.18
N GLY A 313 -22.48 -12.69 -10.08
CA GLY A 313 -23.09 -13.29 -11.26
C GLY A 313 -23.65 -12.30 -12.28
N GLN A 314 -23.24 -11.01 -12.22
CA GLN A 314 -23.49 -9.86 -13.13
C GLN A 314 -24.24 -8.65 -12.53
N ALA A 315 -24.63 -8.67 -11.25
CA ALA A 315 -25.33 -7.53 -10.63
C ALA A 315 -24.36 -6.63 -9.85
N ASP A 316 -24.04 -5.45 -10.42
CA ASP A 316 -23.18 -4.44 -9.79
C ASP A 316 -23.84 -3.77 -8.57
N GLU A 317 -25.17 -3.60 -8.58
CA GLU A 317 -25.94 -2.86 -7.56
C GLU A 317 -25.88 -3.45 -6.14
N ASN A 318 -25.48 -4.72 -6.00
CA ASN A 318 -25.38 -5.42 -4.73
C ASN A 318 -23.95 -5.49 -4.18
N ILE A 319 -22.98 -4.86 -4.85
CA ILE A 319 -21.58 -4.91 -4.45
C ILE A 319 -21.21 -3.64 -3.70
N THR A 320 -20.54 -3.81 -2.57
CA THR A 320 -19.85 -2.73 -1.86
C THR A 320 -18.38 -2.72 -2.26
N LEU A 321 -17.89 -1.61 -2.78
CA LEU A 321 -16.47 -1.36 -3.04
C LEU A 321 -15.89 -0.62 -1.83
N LEU A 322 -14.83 -1.18 -1.24
CA LEU A 322 -14.09 -0.55 -0.17
C LEU A 322 -12.83 0.06 -0.78
N LEU A 323 -12.73 1.38 -0.80
CA LEU A 323 -11.63 2.07 -1.46
C LEU A 323 -10.53 2.41 -0.44
N SER A 324 -9.28 2.11 -0.81
CA SER A 324 -8.08 2.40 -0.04
C SER A 324 -6.98 2.95 -0.94
N GLY A 325 -5.93 3.47 -0.31
CA GLY A 325 -4.74 3.94 -0.99
C GLY A 325 -4.90 5.36 -1.53
N HIS A 326 -3.82 5.87 -2.09
CA HIS A 326 -3.70 7.28 -2.49
C HIS A 326 -3.93 7.51 -3.98
N GLY A 327 -4.28 6.46 -4.74
CA GLY A 327 -4.51 6.50 -6.19
C GLY A 327 -5.95 6.23 -6.62
N GLN A 328 -6.94 6.45 -5.75
CA GLN A 328 -8.34 6.08 -6.00
C GLN A 328 -8.98 6.81 -7.19
N ASP A 329 -8.42 7.92 -7.65
CA ASP A 329 -8.80 8.61 -8.90
C ASP A 329 -8.60 7.76 -10.17
N LEU A 330 -7.85 6.66 -10.06
CA LEU A 330 -7.71 5.66 -11.13
C LEU A 330 -8.85 4.63 -11.17
N ILE A 331 -9.80 4.68 -10.24
CA ILE A 331 -10.96 3.80 -10.21
C ILE A 331 -12.13 4.57 -10.82
N THR A 332 -12.59 4.16 -12.00
CA THR A 332 -13.71 4.87 -12.66
C THR A 332 -15.04 4.14 -12.50
N ARG A 333 -14.99 2.82 -12.32
CA ARG A 333 -16.17 1.97 -12.19
C ARG A 333 -16.69 1.88 -10.75
N THR A 334 -17.15 3.00 -10.21
CA THR A 334 -17.76 3.05 -8.87
C THR A 334 -19.27 2.94 -8.90
N SER A 335 -19.93 3.40 -9.97
CA SER A 335 -21.38 3.26 -10.17
C SER A 335 -21.70 2.04 -11.03
N PRO A 336 -22.75 1.26 -10.72
CA PRO A 336 -23.79 1.48 -9.69
C PRO A 336 -23.47 0.85 -8.31
N CYS A 337 -22.21 0.50 -8.02
CA CYS A 337 -21.84 -0.11 -6.75
C CYS A 337 -22.00 0.88 -5.57
N SER A 338 -22.21 0.35 -4.36
CA SER A 338 -22.02 1.14 -3.14
C SER A 338 -20.53 1.33 -2.88
N THR A 339 -20.10 2.50 -2.41
CA THR A 339 -18.69 2.78 -2.13
C THR A 339 -18.47 3.22 -0.70
N ILE A 340 -17.46 2.66 -0.03
CA ILE A 340 -16.96 3.11 1.27
C ILE A 340 -15.49 3.49 1.09
N ASP A 341 -15.14 4.76 1.25
CA ASP A 341 -13.74 5.18 1.25
C ASP A 341 -13.16 5.04 2.66
N LEU A 342 -12.12 4.21 2.80
CA LEU A 342 -11.44 4.02 4.09
C LEU A 342 -10.69 5.27 4.54
N ARG A 343 -10.40 6.21 3.62
CA ARG A 343 -9.81 7.52 3.96
C ARG A 343 -10.75 8.39 4.79
N ASP A 344 -12.06 8.18 4.69
CA ASP A 344 -13.03 8.93 5.50
C ASP A 344 -13.03 8.45 6.96
N ARG A 345 -12.41 7.30 7.24
CA ARG A 345 -12.33 6.70 8.58
C ARG A 345 -10.94 6.78 9.22
N LEU A 346 -9.94 7.30 8.49
CA LEU A 346 -8.53 7.33 8.90
C LEU A 346 -7.92 8.70 8.61
N THR A 347 -6.91 9.11 9.36
CA THR A 347 -6.14 10.31 8.98
C THR A 347 -5.39 10.07 7.66
N PRO A 348 -5.06 11.12 6.89
CA PRO A 348 -4.30 10.97 5.64
C PRO A 348 -3.00 10.17 5.80
N GLU A 349 -2.28 10.37 6.91
CA GLU A 349 -1.02 9.68 7.21
C GLU A 349 -1.24 8.19 7.48
N VAL A 350 -2.27 7.86 8.27
CA VAL A 350 -2.64 6.47 8.58
C VAL A 350 -3.15 5.75 7.34
N SER A 351 -3.93 6.41 6.49
CA SER A 351 -4.42 5.84 5.24
C SER A 351 -3.27 5.47 4.27
N ARG A 352 -2.22 6.30 4.17
CA ARG A 352 -1.02 5.94 3.38
C ARG A 352 -0.27 4.73 3.94
N SER A 353 -0.47 4.47 5.24
CA SER A 353 0.10 3.37 6.00
C SER A 353 -0.93 2.29 6.35
N ALA A 354 -2.00 2.16 5.55
CA ALA A 354 -3.13 1.30 5.87
C ALA A 354 -2.76 -0.17 6.18
N PRO A 355 -1.81 -0.82 5.48
CA PRO A 355 -1.40 -2.17 5.87
C PRO A 355 -0.70 -2.26 7.24
N ALA A 356 0.12 -1.26 7.60
CA ALA A 356 0.73 -1.17 8.92
C ALA A 356 -0.34 -0.95 10.01
N PHE A 357 -1.31 -0.06 9.76
CA PHE A 357 -2.48 0.10 10.64
C PHE A 357 -3.28 -1.21 10.77
N ALA A 358 -3.49 -1.92 9.66
CA ALA A 358 -4.25 -3.16 9.64
C ALA A 358 -3.62 -4.26 10.51
N VAL A 359 -2.30 -4.49 10.41
CA VAL A 359 -1.65 -5.47 11.29
C VAL A 359 -1.67 -5.06 12.76
N ALA A 360 -1.59 -3.75 13.09
CA ALA A 360 -1.75 -3.29 14.46
C ALA A 360 -3.17 -3.55 15.01
N ARG A 361 -4.21 -3.29 14.22
CA ARG A 361 -5.61 -3.57 14.61
C ARG A 361 -5.89 -5.07 14.73
N LEU A 362 -5.44 -5.88 13.76
CA LEU A 362 -5.60 -7.33 13.82
C LEU A 362 -4.87 -7.95 15.02
N TRP A 363 -3.74 -7.37 15.43
CA TRP A 363 -3.06 -7.76 16.66
C TRP A 363 -3.95 -7.55 17.89
N LEU A 364 -4.66 -6.41 17.96
CA LEU A 364 -5.59 -6.11 19.05
C LEU A 364 -6.81 -7.04 19.05
N ASP A 365 -7.29 -7.45 17.88
CA ASP A 365 -8.42 -8.39 17.74
C ASP A 365 -8.05 -9.81 18.17
N THR A 366 -6.77 -10.17 18.03
CA THR A 366 -6.27 -11.50 18.41
C THR A 366 -6.40 -11.63 19.91
N HIS A 367 -7.47 -12.29 20.37
CA HIS A 367 -7.62 -12.66 21.77
C HIS A 367 -6.37 -13.44 22.16
N ARG A 368 -5.50 -12.81 22.97
CA ARG A 368 -4.31 -13.47 23.49
C ARG A 368 -4.82 -14.65 24.30
N GLU A 369 -4.79 -15.85 23.73
CA GLU A 369 -4.79 -17.06 24.52
C GLU A 369 -3.68 -16.84 25.56
N VAL A 370 -4.13 -16.69 26.79
CA VAL A 370 -3.37 -16.26 27.96
C VAL A 370 -1.99 -16.91 27.95
N ARG A 371 -0.94 -16.09 27.89
CA ARG A 371 0.38 -16.50 28.35
C ARG A 371 0.44 -16.40 29.86
#